data_AF-A0A7Y3HLJ4-F1
#
_entry.id   AF-A0A7Y3HLJ4-F1
#
_cell.length_a   1.000
_cell.length_b   1.000
_cell.length_c   1.000
_cell.angle_alpha   90.00
_cell.angle_beta   90.00
_cell.angle_gamma   90.00
#
_symmetry.space_group_name_H-M   'P 1'
#
loop_
_entity.id
_entity.type
_entity.pdbx_description
1 polymer ?
#
loop_
_entity_poly.entity_id
_entity_poly.type
_entity_poly.pdbx_seq_one_letter_code
_entity_poly.pdbx_strand_id
1 'polypeptide(L)'
;MKKLLLTTLALAFTIGVYAQGNKTMNNALSAPNNKIVDTEKMQSAPVQANKSQAVKSVRQTTNQRAAAISVVPMGNAANTFTSIGARTQLFAMPSLNTVGFIHRSTTSSQTPAGLGSGYFLYDVSMDGGATWSVNNGPIFDPTDTIVAAFANGRYPQGLLYNPVGNTDPMNAYWSWHGPTLTGLNGGSWGSYAYGSAKLDGSTTVQRQDDQPGAGGYYQVADDMANGLPGEVWVVEPSINLGLAVPDYIDSLMVRKGVWNAATSDFDYTDIVVPFPVSADADSNKQMAVTSVAFDASGQTGYIVALAHLDYTVEPDSVLTICHIKTTDGGATWSAPAMVDISSIVDPILQSDPNGSYTTAFEAKTAVDINGNLHVACAIGPDASGFSIGTTAGEWGVFDIYTTDGGTTWEALLGGTPQQFRGTWDPGNFDLTEDSRPYLTTSMDHEKVFLSWLDTDSLVFGTYDGNSHPDLWMIGLNTTTGLATLPVNLTAGTAADGEVSYGVASKYAFEPVMGTYEIPYCYMINDPTSSSTDMKPFNYIKGIEFTDADFVVGIDDIQNDLGTLTGAYPNP
;
A
#
# COMPACT_ATOMS: atom_id res chain seq x y z
N MET A 1 -23.10 -28.23 26.09
CA MET A 1 -21.82 -28.20 26.83
C MET A 1 -20.72 -28.72 25.93
N LYS A 2 -19.72 -27.87 25.62
CA LYS A 2 -18.31 -28.17 25.24
C LYS A 2 -18.10 -28.98 23.95
N LYS A 3 -17.30 -28.61 22.95
CA LYS A 3 -16.22 -27.62 22.72
C LYS A 3 -16.02 -27.58 21.17
N LEU A 4 -15.90 -26.41 20.56
CA LEU A 4 -14.64 -25.77 20.14
C LEU A 4 -13.83 -26.59 19.12
N LEU A 5 -13.87 -26.19 17.84
CA LEU A 5 -12.75 -26.30 16.90
C LEU A 5 -12.91 -25.19 15.84
N LEU A 6 -12.40 -24.01 16.16
CA LEU A 6 -11.96 -23.01 15.20
C LEU A 6 -10.60 -23.49 14.69
N THR A 7 -10.44 -23.69 13.39
CA THR A 7 -9.13 -23.64 12.71
C THR A 7 -9.37 -23.56 11.19
N THR A 8 -8.52 -22.77 10.53
CA THR A 8 -8.40 -22.52 9.08
C THR A 8 -9.54 -21.75 8.40
N LEU A 9 -9.45 -20.42 8.46
CA LEU A 9 -10.10 -19.53 7.49
C LEU A 9 -8.98 -18.90 6.64
N ALA A 10 -9.03 -19.18 5.34
CA ALA A 10 -8.08 -18.69 4.35
C ALA A 10 -8.09 -17.15 4.34
N LEU A 11 -6.94 -16.55 4.67
CA LEU A 11 -6.63 -15.19 4.24
C LEU A 11 -6.36 -15.27 2.74
N ALA A 12 -7.35 -14.89 1.92
CA ALA A 12 -7.12 -14.59 0.52
C ALA A 12 -6.44 -13.21 0.44
N PHE A 13 -5.15 -13.18 0.75
CA PHE A 13 -4.24 -12.32 0.02
C PHE A 13 -3.94 -13.04 -1.28
N THR A 14 -3.81 -12.27 -2.35
CA THR A 14 -3.43 -12.74 -3.68
C THR A 14 -2.26 -13.73 -3.55
N ILE A 15 -2.53 -14.98 -3.93
CA ILE A 15 -1.67 -16.14 -3.64
C ILE A 15 -0.49 -16.10 -4.59
N GLY A 16 0.61 -15.51 -4.15
CA GLY A 16 1.97 -15.79 -4.65
C GLY A 16 2.73 -16.70 -3.68
N VAL A 17 2.12 -17.79 -3.18
CA VAL A 17 2.84 -18.81 -2.39
C VAL A 17 2.22 -20.19 -2.64
N TYR A 18 2.92 -21.06 -3.37
CA TYR A 18 3.20 -22.47 -3.02
C TYR A 18 3.95 -23.19 -4.16
N ALA A 19 5.27 -23.37 -4.01
CA ALA A 19 6.00 -24.46 -4.70
C ALA A 19 7.30 -24.86 -3.99
N GLN A 20 7.24 -25.26 -2.71
CA GLN A 20 8.27 -26.16 -2.16
C GLN A 20 7.70 -27.58 -2.02
N GLY A 21 7.39 -28.17 -3.17
CA GLY A 21 7.24 -29.61 -3.29
C GLY A 21 8.59 -30.19 -3.72
N ASN A 22 9.27 -30.92 -2.83
CA ASN A 22 10.45 -31.71 -3.17
C ASN A 22 10.14 -32.65 -4.34
N LYS A 23 10.48 -32.24 -5.56
CA LYS A 23 10.54 -33.14 -6.72
C LYS A 23 11.94 -33.73 -6.77
N THR A 24 12.05 -34.96 -6.29
CA THR A 24 13.18 -35.85 -6.59
C THR A 24 13.23 -36.07 -8.10
N MET A 25 13.99 -35.25 -8.81
CA MET A 25 14.29 -35.45 -10.22
C MET A 25 15.48 -36.41 -10.32
N ASN A 26 15.18 -37.71 -10.41
CA ASN A 26 16.11 -38.67 -11.00
C ASN A 26 16.23 -38.37 -12.49
N ASN A 27 17.31 -37.70 -12.89
CA ASN A 27 17.84 -37.85 -14.24
C ASN A 27 19.37 -37.75 -14.20
N ALA A 28 19.99 -38.87 -14.58
CA ALA A 28 21.43 -39.06 -14.59
C ALA A 28 22.09 -38.18 -15.65
N LEU A 29 22.97 -37.28 -15.21
CA LEU A 29 24.07 -36.76 -16.02
C LEU A 29 25.35 -36.81 -15.18
N SER A 30 26.37 -37.43 -15.75
CA SER A 30 27.57 -37.93 -15.07
C SER A 30 28.53 -36.81 -14.69
N ALA A 31 28.83 -36.65 -13.40
CA ALA A 31 29.95 -35.83 -12.93
C ALA A 31 31.20 -36.72 -12.74
N PRO A 32 32.39 -36.33 -13.25
CA PRO A 32 33.62 -37.01 -12.93
C PRO A 32 34.06 -36.68 -11.50
N ASN A 33 34.34 -37.75 -10.75
CA ASN A 33 34.93 -37.82 -9.41
C ASN A 33 35.84 -36.65 -9.02
N ASN A 34 35.60 -36.07 -7.84
CA ASN A 34 36.67 -35.91 -6.84
C ASN A 34 36.14 -35.80 -5.41
N LYS A 35 36.34 -36.90 -4.69
CA LYS A 35 36.50 -37.14 -3.24
C LYS A 35 36.10 -36.00 -2.27
N ILE A 36 35.04 -36.29 -1.53
CA ILE A 36 34.74 -35.75 -0.21
C ILE A 36 35.83 -36.22 0.75
N VAL A 37 36.43 -35.27 1.50
CA VAL A 37 37.12 -35.54 2.76
C VAL A 37 36.33 -34.83 3.84
N ASP A 38 35.77 -35.63 4.74
CA ASP A 38 35.02 -35.23 5.91
C ASP A 38 36.00 -35.12 7.08
N THR A 39 36.10 -33.96 7.74
CA THR A 39 36.53 -33.91 9.16
C THR A 39 36.21 -32.56 9.81
N GLU A 40 35.34 -32.67 10.82
CA GLU A 40 35.51 -32.20 12.19
C GLU A 40 35.54 -30.69 12.52
N LYS A 41 34.67 -30.36 13.49
CA LYS A 41 34.69 -29.16 14.33
C LYS A 41 36.10 -28.86 14.84
N MET A 42 36.62 -27.66 14.55
CA MET A 42 37.69 -27.06 15.35
C MET A 42 37.40 -25.60 15.68
N GLN A 43 37.51 -25.34 16.98
CA GLN A 43 37.45 -24.05 17.64
C GLN A 43 38.59 -23.12 17.21
N SER A 44 38.35 -21.84 17.48
CA SER A 44 39.14 -20.63 17.25
C SER A 44 40.63 -20.67 17.59
N ALA A 45 41.43 -19.99 16.75
CA ALA A 45 42.65 -19.26 17.11
C ALA A 45 42.98 -18.18 16.06
N PRO A 46 43.67 -17.09 16.43
CA PRO A 46 43.53 -15.75 15.83
C PRO A 46 44.47 -15.52 14.65
N VAL A 47 43.98 -14.91 13.56
CA VAL A 47 44.85 -14.36 12.51
C VAL A 47 45.08 -12.87 12.80
N GLN A 48 46.35 -12.55 12.98
CA GLN A 48 46.87 -11.22 13.23
C GLN A 48 46.53 -10.25 12.10
N ALA A 49 46.18 -9.03 12.52
CA ALA A 49 45.91 -7.87 11.69
C ALA A 49 47.00 -7.60 10.65
N ASN A 50 46.67 -7.82 9.38
CA ASN A 50 47.24 -7.01 8.32
C ASN A 50 46.48 -5.70 8.29
N LYS A 51 47.18 -4.61 8.63
CA LYS A 51 46.70 -3.23 8.44
C LYS A 51 46.51 -2.98 6.94
N SER A 52 45.35 -3.40 6.41
CA SER A 52 44.81 -2.82 5.20
C SER A 52 44.47 -1.37 5.53
N GLN A 53 45.02 -0.45 4.74
CA GLN A 53 44.74 0.96 4.84
C GLN A 53 43.23 1.15 4.86
N ALA A 54 42.76 1.99 5.77
CA ALA A 54 41.37 2.38 5.85
C ALA A 54 40.95 2.93 4.48
N VAL A 55 40.28 2.09 3.69
CA VAL A 55 39.27 2.57 2.78
C VAL A 55 38.32 3.29 3.73
N LYS A 56 38.31 4.62 3.65
CA LYS A 56 37.24 5.38 4.26
C LYS A 56 35.97 4.75 3.70
N SER A 57 35.26 3.98 4.52
CA SER A 57 33.88 3.69 4.21
C SER A 57 33.28 5.07 3.99
N VAL A 58 32.82 5.31 2.77
CA VAL A 58 31.85 6.37 2.57
C VAL A 58 30.70 5.89 3.44
N ARG A 59 30.62 6.44 4.66
CA ARG A 59 29.37 6.40 5.42
C ARG A 59 28.32 6.77 4.39
N GLN A 60 27.23 6.01 4.29
CA GLN A 60 26.00 6.61 3.79
C GLN A 60 25.90 7.95 4.52
N THR A 61 26.10 9.04 3.80
CA THR A 61 25.49 10.29 4.20
C THR A 61 24.03 10.04 3.90
N THR A 62 23.37 9.29 4.77
CA THR A 62 21.92 9.30 4.82
C THR A 62 21.58 10.77 4.91
N ASN A 63 20.85 11.28 3.92
CA ASN A 63 20.24 12.59 4.03
C ASN A 63 19.19 12.45 5.13
N GLN A 64 19.63 12.44 6.38
CA GLN A 64 18.76 12.46 7.53
C GLN A 64 18.30 13.90 7.62
N ARG A 65 17.01 14.13 7.35
CA ARG A 65 16.41 15.37 7.82
C ARG A 65 16.25 15.22 9.32
N ALA A 66 16.98 16.03 10.07
CA ALA A 66 16.55 16.43 11.40
C ALA A 66 15.32 17.36 11.29
N ALA A 67 14.31 16.97 10.50
CA ALA A 67 12.99 17.57 10.59
C ALA A 67 12.50 17.23 12.00
N ALA A 68 12.08 18.25 12.75
CA ALA A 68 11.50 18.05 14.06
C ALA A 68 10.11 17.41 13.90
N ILE A 69 10.06 16.15 13.46
CA ILE A 69 8.81 15.41 13.44
C ILE A 69 8.38 15.13 14.86
N SER A 70 7.07 15.13 15.08
CA SER A 70 6.48 14.75 16.35
C SER A 70 5.51 13.60 16.13
N VAL A 71 5.59 12.62 17.02
CA VAL A 71 4.65 11.50 17.06
C VAL A 71 3.46 11.92 17.91
N VAL A 72 2.28 11.97 17.29
CA VAL A 72 1.02 12.37 17.94
C VAL A 72 0.15 11.12 18.14
N PRO A 73 -0.16 10.71 19.38
CA PRO A 73 -0.98 9.53 19.64
C PRO A 73 -2.40 9.65 19.08
N MET A 74 -2.90 8.55 18.53
CA MET A 74 -4.24 8.43 17.97
C MET A 74 -5.07 7.38 18.73
N GLY A 75 -6.19 6.96 18.16
CA GLY A 75 -7.05 5.89 18.65
C GLY A 75 -6.39 4.52 18.59
N ASN A 76 -7.22 3.50 18.77
CA ASN A 76 -6.75 2.12 18.78
C ASN A 76 -7.70 1.19 18.03
N ALA A 77 -7.17 0.08 17.56
CA ALA A 77 -7.90 -1.03 16.97
C ALA A 77 -7.87 -2.26 17.86
N ALA A 78 -8.90 -3.12 17.76
CA ALA A 78 -8.93 -4.40 18.47
C ALA A 78 -7.75 -5.31 18.12
N ASN A 79 -7.17 -5.18 16.92
CA ASN A 79 -6.13 -6.04 16.40
C ASN A 79 -5.50 -5.49 15.11
N THR A 80 -4.41 -6.14 14.70
CA THR A 80 -3.61 -5.81 13.50
C THR A 80 -4.42 -5.87 12.20
N PHE A 81 -5.49 -6.66 12.15
CA PHE A 81 -6.41 -6.81 11.00
C PHE A 81 -7.22 -5.55 10.65
N THR A 82 -6.83 -4.39 11.17
CA THR A 82 -7.35 -3.09 10.74
C THR A 82 -6.55 -2.53 9.58
N SER A 83 -5.23 -2.71 9.56
CA SER A 83 -4.33 -1.98 8.65
C SER A 83 -3.50 -2.90 7.77
N ILE A 84 -3.90 -4.17 7.64
CA ILE A 84 -3.30 -5.06 6.65
C ILE A 84 -3.66 -4.54 5.27
N GLY A 85 -2.70 -4.60 4.34
CA GLY A 85 -2.77 -4.10 2.98
C GLY A 85 -2.76 -2.57 2.89
N ALA A 86 -2.07 -2.04 1.90
CA ALA A 86 -2.05 -0.61 1.60
C ALA A 86 -3.45 -0.08 1.20
N ARG A 87 -4.30 0.30 2.16
CA ARG A 87 -5.66 0.82 1.92
C ARG A 87 -5.74 2.33 2.12
N THR A 88 -6.77 2.97 1.57
CA THR A 88 -7.01 4.41 1.81
C THR A 88 -7.69 4.60 3.17
N GLN A 89 -6.88 4.52 4.23
CA GLN A 89 -7.35 4.69 5.62
C GLN A 89 -7.14 6.11 6.15
N LEU A 90 -6.10 6.80 5.66
CA LEU A 90 -5.74 8.16 6.03
C LEU A 90 -6.07 9.12 4.89
N PHE A 91 -6.82 10.18 5.18
CA PHE A 91 -7.22 11.16 4.18
C PHE A 91 -7.12 12.59 4.70
N ALA A 92 -6.31 13.40 4.05
CA ALA A 92 -6.19 14.83 4.31
C ALA A 92 -7.06 15.64 3.35
N MET A 93 -7.60 16.72 3.89
CA MET A 93 -8.38 17.74 3.22
C MET A 93 -7.69 19.09 3.46
N PRO A 94 -6.69 19.46 2.64
CA PRO A 94 -5.89 20.65 2.86
C PRO A 94 -6.71 21.95 2.91
N SER A 95 -7.78 22.04 2.11
CA SER A 95 -8.69 23.19 2.11
C SER A 95 -9.35 23.49 3.46
N LEU A 96 -9.38 22.51 4.37
CA LEU A 96 -9.94 22.62 5.72
C LEU A 96 -8.88 22.42 6.81
N ASN A 97 -7.61 22.25 6.46
CA ASN A 97 -6.55 21.83 7.39
C ASN A 97 -6.98 20.62 8.25
N THR A 98 -7.68 19.66 7.65
CA THR A 98 -8.33 18.53 8.33
C THR A 98 -7.76 17.22 7.82
N VAL A 99 -7.53 16.25 8.69
CA VAL A 99 -7.12 14.88 8.35
C VAL A 99 -7.94 13.89 9.16
N GLY A 100 -8.40 12.82 8.53
CA GLY A 100 -9.15 11.75 9.19
C GLY A 100 -8.51 10.38 8.94
N PHE A 101 -8.71 9.48 9.89
CA PHE A 101 -8.22 8.11 9.84
C PHE A 101 -9.33 7.14 10.27
N ILE A 102 -9.63 6.13 9.47
CA ILE A 102 -10.64 5.12 9.81
C ILE A 102 -10.01 3.83 10.32
N HIS A 103 -10.61 3.26 11.35
CA HIS A 103 -10.14 2.02 11.95
C HIS A 103 -11.31 1.17 12.48
N ARG A 104 -11.02 -0.09 12.79
CA ARG A 104 -11.98 -0.97 13.47
C ARG A 104 -11.99 -0.64 14.97
N SER A 105 -13.11 -0.86 15.63
CA SER A 105 -13.21 -0.61 17.07
C SER A 105 -12.35 -1.57 17.90
N THR A 106 -12.26 -1.28 19.19
CA THR A 106 -11.55 -2.10 20.17
C THR A 106 -12.52 -2.94 21.00
N THR A 107 -11.98 -3.86 21.81
CA THR A 107 -12.79 -4.76 22.62
C THR A 107 -13.10 -4.18 24.00
N SER A 108 -14.40 -4.15 24.33
CA SER A 108 -15.09 -4.06 25.64
C SER A 108 -14.67 -3.08 26.76
N SER A 109 -13.45 -2.56 26.85
CA SER A 109 -13.00 -1.71 27.98
C SER A 109 -12.72 -0.24 27.66
N GLN A 110 -12.74 0.17 26.39
CA GLN A 110 -12.49 1.56 25.97
C GLN A 110 -13.68 2.17 25.22
N THR A 111 -13.81 3.50 25.24
CA THR A 111 -14.94 4.25 24.67
C THR A 111 -14.94 4.20 23.13
N PRO A 112 -16.06 3.84 22.47
CA PRO A 112 -17.31 3.34 23.06
C PRO A 112 -17.16 1.92 23.64
N ALA A 113 -17.50 1.73 24.91
CA ALA A 113 -17.31 0.46 25.59
C ALA A 113 -18.28 -0.61 25.07
N GLY A 114 -17.84 -1.86 25.05
CA GLY A 114 -18.66 -3.01 24.69
C GLY A 114 -18.73 -3.35 23.20
N LEU A 115 -17.99 -2.64 22.34
CA LEU A 115 -17.94 -2.95 20.91
C LEU A 115 -17.11 -4.21 20.62
N GLY A 116 -17.49 -4.91 19.55
CA GLY A 116 -16.70 -6.00 18.97
C GLY A 116 -15.82 -5.48 17.83
N SER A 117 -14.81 -6.24 17.40
CA SER A 117 -13.90 -5.77 16.33
C SER A 117 -14.57 -5.58 14.95
N GLY A 118 -15.86 -5.85 14.78
CA GLY A 118 -16.61 -5.67 13.53
C GLY A 118 -17.20 -4.28 13.30
N TYR A 119 -17.00 -3.35 14.24
CA TYR A 119 -17.50 -1.98 14.16
C TYR A 119 -16.44 -1.06 13.57
N PHE A 120 -16.85 0.04 12.93
CA PHE A 120 -15.93 1.06 12.43
C PHE A 120 -16.02 2.34 13.27
N LEU A 121 -14.84 2.92 13.52
CA LEU A 121 -14.59 4.18 14.20
C LEU A 121 -13.69 5.03 13.31
N TYR A 122 -13.57 6.31 13.64
CA TYR A 122 -12.59 7.18 13.00
C TYR A 122 -11.94 8.09 14.03
N ASP A 123 -10.71 8.49 13.74
CA ASP A 123 -10.00 9.57 14.38
C ASP A 123 -10.00 10.77 13.43
N VAL A 124 -10.08 11.99 13.95
CA VAL A 124 -10.03 13.21 13.14
C VAL A 124 -9.25 14.32 13.82
N SER A 125 -8.42 15.00 13.05
CA SER A 125 -7.78 16.26 13.40
C SER A 125 -8.30 17.35 12.48
N MET A 126 -8.60 18.52 13.06
CA MET A 126 -9.05 19.72 12.34
C MET A 126 -8.00 20.85 12.38
N ASP A 127 -6.77 20.51 12.78
CA ASP A 127 -5.63 21.42 12.90
C ASP A 127 -4.37 20.86 12.23
N GLY A 128 -4.55 20.09 11.16
CA GLY A 128 -3.45 19.55 10.34
C GLY A 128 -2.67 18.43 11.02
N GLY A 129 -3.29 17.70 11.94
CA GLY A 129 -2.70 16.58 12.67
C GLY A 129 -2.02 16.94 13.99
N ALA A 130 -2.18 18.18 14.49
CA ALA A 130 -1.56 18.61 15.74
C ALA A 130 -2.30 18.08 16.98
N THR A 131 -3.64 18.02 16.92
CA THR A 131 -4.50 17.39 17.93
C THR A 131 -5.57 16.52 17.29
N TRP A 132 -5.99 15.46 17.99
CA TRP A 132 -6.92 14.46 17.47
C TRP A 132 -8.10 14.25 18.41
N SER A 133 -9.32 14.26 17.85
CA SER A 133 -10.47 13.58 18.44
C SER A 133 -10.39 12.12 18.05
N VAL A 134 -10.31 11.22 19.02
CA VAL A 134 -10.04 9.79 18.79
C VAL A 134 -11.22 8.89 19.14
N ASN A 135 -11.30 7.74 18.47
CA ASN A 135 -12.32 6.72 18.61
C ASN A 135 -13.75 7.25 18.44
N ASN A 136 -13.96 8.17 17.48
CA ASN A 136 -15.29 8.70 17.18
C ASN A 136 -16.14 7.62 16.51
N GLY A 137 -17.40 7.47 16.95
CA GLY A 137 -18.34 6.49 16.40
C GLY A 137 -19.11 5.72 17.50
N PRO A 138 -19.64 4.51 17.17
CA PRO A 138 -19.48 3.81 15.90
C PRO A 138 -20.13 4.53 14.71
N ILE A 139 -19.42 4.56 13.58
CA ILE A 139 -19.97 4.98 12.28
C ILE A 139 -20.55 3.80 11.49
N PHE A 140 -20.13 2.57 11.86
CA PHE A 140 -20.76 1.33 11.44
C PHE A 140 -21.02 0.45 12.67
N ASP A 141 -22.27 0.02 12.84
CA ASP A 141 -22.74 -0.88 13.88
C ASP A 141 -23.36 -2.14 13.25
N PRO A 142 -22.66 -3.29 13.26
CA PRO A 142 -23.19 -4.52 12.69
C PRO A 142 -24.40 -5.08 13.46
N THR A 143 -24.67 -4.59 14.67
CA THR A 143 -25.80 -5.02 15.50
C THR A 143 -27.02 -4.12 15.39
N ASP A 144 -26.97 -3.07 14.56
CA ASP A 144 -28.09 -2.15 14.39
C ASP A 144 -29.33 -2.93 13.92
N THR A 145 -30.39 -2.87 14.73
CA THR A 145 -31.65 -3.58 14.48
C THR A 145 -32.66 -2.74 13.70
N ILE A 146 -32.37 -1.45 13.48
CA ILE A 146 -33.25 -0.52 12.76
C ILE A 146 -33.31 -0.87 11.27
N VAL A 147 -32.22 -1.42 10.72
CA VAL A 147 -32.08 -1.75 9.28
C VAL A 147 -31.92 -3.25 8.97
N ALA A 148 -32.13 -4.11 9.98
CA ALA A 148 -31.70 -5.51 10.07
C ALA A 148 -30.21 -5.66 10.40
N ALA A 149 -29.88 -6.67 11.21
CA ALA A 149 -28.50 -6.90 11.65
C ALA A 149 -27.57 -7.15 10.45
N PHE A 150 -26.48 -6.40 10.38
CA PHE A 150 -25.46 -6.53 9.35
C PHE A 150 -24.39 -7.56 9.76
N ALA A 151 -23.51 -7.90 8.82
CA ALA A 151 -22.35 -8.71 9.13
C ALA A 151 -21.19 -7.84 9.66
N ASN A 152 -20.27 -8.46 10.39
CA ASN A 152 -19.10 -7.76 10.92
C ASN A 152 -18.25 -7.17 9.79
N GLY A 153 -17.86 -5.90 9.94
CA GLY A 153 -17.00 -5.19 9.01
C GLY A 153 -15.52 -5.57 9.14
N ARG A 154 -14.78 -5.43 8.05
CA ARG A 154 -13.33 -5.60 7.95
C ARG A 154 -12.71 -4.49 7.09
N TYR A 155 -11.40 -4.27 7.27
CA TYR A 155 -10.55 -3.45 6.40
C TYR A 155 -11.17 -2.13 5.90
N PRO A 156 -11.59 -1.24 6.81
CA PRO A 156 -12.28 -0.03 6.40
C PRO A 156 -11.35 0.94 5.65
N GLN A 157 -11.95 1.66 4.71
CA GLN A 157 -11.36 2.76 3.97
C GLN A 157 -12.26 3.98 4.08
N GLY A 158 -11.70 5.17 3.85
CA GLY A 158 -12.50 6.39 3.88
C GLY A 158 -11.78 7.62 3.42
N LEU A 159 -12.57 8.64 3.11
CA LEU A 159 -12.12 9.94 2.65
C LEU A 159 -13.02 11.06 3.14
N LEU A 160 -12.43 12.25 3.21
CA LEU A 160 -13.16 13.45 3.60
C LEU A 160 -13.91 14.00 2.40
N TYR A 161 -15.15 14.40 2.62
CA TYR A 161 -15.96 15.18 1.70
C TYR A 161 -16.25 16.55 2.30
N ASN A 162 -15.90 17.60 1.55
CA ASN A 162 -16.19 18.98 1.92
C ASN A 162 -17.32 19.54 1.03
N PRO A 163 -18.51 19.85 1.58
CA PRO A 163 -19.56 20.51 0.82
C PRO A 163 -19.09 21.82 0.16
N VAL A 164 -19.59 22.10 -1.04
CA VAL A 164 -19.20 23.30 -1.80
C VAL A 164 -19.43 24.57 -0.98
N GLY A 165 -18.38 25.40 -0.88
CA GLY A 165 -18.42 26.67 -0.16
C GLY A 165 -18.22 26.56 1.35
N ASN A 166 -18.04 25.36 1.89
CA ASN A 166 -17.77 25.18 3.31
C ASN A 166 -16.28 25.44 3.65
N THR A 167 -16.06 26.20 4.72
CA THR A 167 -14.74 26.51 5.30
C THR A 167 -14.61 26.05 6.76
N ASP A 168 -15.67 25.50 7.35
CA ASP A 168 -15.67 25.00 8.72
C ASP A 168 -15.51 23.48 8.71
N PRO A 169 -14.42 22.92 9.27
CA PRO A 169 -14.21 21.48 9.38
C PRO A 169 -15.40 20.71 9.94
N MET A 170 -16.15 21.28 10.89
CA MET A 170 -17.31 20.62 11.52
C MET A 170 -18.45 20.34 10.53
N ASN A 171 -18.49 21.03 9.39
CA ASN A 171 -19.49 20.83 8.34
C ASN A 171 -19.05 19.88 7.23
N ALA A 172 -17.83 19.33 7.29
CA ALA A 172 -17.39 18.27 6.40
C ALA A 172 -17.91 16.89 6.87
N TYR A 173 -17.74 15.89 6.01
CA TYR A 173 -18.19 14.53 6.25
C TYR A 173 -17.02 13.57 6.04
N TRP A 174 -16.94 12.54 6.86
CA TRP A 174 -16.16 11.34 6.61
C TRP A 174 -17.03 10.36 5.83
N SER A 175 -16.69 10.08 4.56
CA SER A 175 -17.30 8.99 3.81
C SER A 175 -16.44 7.74 3.92
N TRP A 176 -17.08 6.59 4.08
CA TRP A 176 -16.39 5.35 4.39
C TRP A 176 -16.99 4.17 3.63
N HIS A 177 -16.15 3.16 3.42
CA HIS A 177 -16.47 1.89 2.79
C HIS A 177 -15.66 0.78 3.45
N GLY A 178 -16.22 -0.41 3.56
CA GLY A 178 -15.49 -1.59 3.97
C GLY A 178 -16.28 -2.87 3.72
N PRO A 179 -15.63 -4.00 3.47
CA PRO A 179 -16.34 -5.27 3.30
C PRO A 179 -16.93 -5.83 4.58
N THR A 180 -17.97 -6.66 4.46
CA THR A 180 -18.56 -7.39 5.58
C THR A 180 -18.60 -8.90 5.38
N LEU A 181 -18.67 -9.61 6.50
CA LEU A 181 -18.55 -11.07 6.54
C LEU A 181 -19.90 -11.80 6.36
N THR A 182 -20.63 -11.53 5.29
CA THR A 182 -21.96 -12.14 5.05
C THR A 182 -21.90 -13.59 4.57
N GLY A 183 -20.77 -14.02 4.00
CA GLY A 183 -20.59 -15.38 3.49
C GLY A 183 -21.24 -15.66 2.15
N LEU A 184 -21.74 -14.64 1.45
CA LEU A 184 -22.34 -14.75 0.11
C LEU A 184 -21.30 -15.03 -1.00
N ASN A 185 -20.02 -14.74 -0.75
CA ASN A 185 -18.89 -15.05 -1.63
C ASN A 185 -17.85 -15.88 -0.87
N GLY A 186 -17.76 -17.18 -1.19
CA GLY A 186 -16.79 -18.11 -0.58
C GLY A 186 -16.98 -18.37 0.92
N GLY A 187 -18.21 -18.23 1.45
CA GLY A 187 -18.54 -18.55 2.84
C GLY A 187 -17.98 -17.57 3.88
N SER A 188 -17.24 -16.54 3.47
CA SER A 188 -16.77 -15.46 4.36
C SER A 188 -17.17 -14.06 3.89
N TRP A 189 -16.99 -13.72 2.62
CA TRP A 189 -17.18 -12.36 2.08
C TRP A 189 -18.53 -12.21 1.36
N GLY A 190 -18.74 -11.11 0.65
CA GLY A 190 -19.86 -10.98 -0.30
C GLY A 190 -20.79 -9.78 -0.08
N SER A 191 -20.39 -8.81 0.74
CA SER A 191 -21.15 -7.57 0.97
C SER A 191 -20.22 -6.40 1.29
N TYR A 192 -20.71 -5.18 1.05
CA TYR A 192 -20.04 -3.95 1.46
C TYR A 192 -20.88 -3.18 2.47
N ALA A 193 -20.26 -2.71 3.54
CA ALA A 193 -20.79 -1.65 4.39
C ALA A 193 -20.20 -0.30 3.95
N TYR A 194 -21.02 0.74 3.96
CA TYR A 194 -20.59 2.08 3.57
C TYR A 194 -21.52 3.14 4.15
N GLY A 195 -21.09 4.39 4.07
CA GLY A 195 -21.92 5.53 4.40
C GLY A 195 -21.11 6.79 4.65
N SER A 196 -21.64 7.65 5.52
CA SER A 196 -21.06 8.94 5.84
C SER A 196 -21.26 9.30 7.31
N ALA A 197 -20.38 10.11 7.87
CA ALA A 197 -20.54 10.72 9.19
C ALA A 197 -20.13 12.18 9.12
N LYS A 198 -21.01 13.09 9.57
CA LYS A 198 -20.66 14.51 9.69
C LYS A 198 -19.67 14.69 10.84
N LEU A 199 -18.65 15.52 10.65
CA LEU A 199 -17.57 15.66 11.63
C LEU A 199 -18.00 16.34 12.95
N ASP A 200 -19.14 17.04 12.98
CA ASP A 200 -19.77 17.53 14.21
C ASP A 200 -20.52 16.44 15.01
N GLY A 201 -20.60 15.21 14.48
CA GLY A 201 -21.29 14.08 15.09
C GLY A 201 -22.82 14.13 15.01
N SER A 202 -23.41 15.12 14.32
CA SER A 202 -24.86 15.31 14.26
C SER A 202 -25.58 14.36 13.28
N THR A 203 -24.85 13.78 12.32
CA THR A 203 -25.39 12.91 11.29
C THR A 203 -24.45 11.73 11.04
N THR A 204 -25.00 10.52 11.07
CA THR A 204 -24.32 9.29 10.66
C THR A 204 -25.28 8.49 9.79
N VAL A 205 -24.82 8.08 8.62
CA VAL A 205 -25.53 7.18 7.70
C VAL A 205 -24.68 5.92 7.55
N GLN A 206 -25.34 4.77 7.64
CA GLN A 206 -24.73 3.47 7.38
C GLN A 206 -25.67 2.64 6.50
N ARG A 207 -25.07 1.87 5.59
CA ARG A 207 -25.75 0.97 4.66
C ARG A 207 -24.92 -0.31 4.52
N GLN A 208 -25.58 -1.38 4.12
CA GLN A 208 -24.92 -2.59 3.64
C GLN A 208 -25.60 -3.04 2.34
N ASP A 209 -24.79 -3.26 1.30
CA ASP A 209 -25.23 -3.92 0.09
C ASP A 209 -24.66 -5.33 0.04
N ASP A 210 -25.52 -6.30 -0.20
CA ASP A 210 -25.12 -7.64 -0.54
C ASP A 210 -24.81 -7.74 -2.04
N GLN A 211 -23.94 -8.68 -2.42
CA GLN A 211 -23.54 -8.87 -3.81
C GLN A 211 -24.75 -8.85 -4.76
N PRO A 212 -24.82 -7.91 -5.73
CA PRO A 212 -25.91 -7.82 -6.68
C PRO A 212 -25.80 -9.02 -7.61
N GLY A 213 -26.88 -9.79 -7.72
CA GLY A 213 -26.92 -10.93 -8.62
C GLY A 213 -26.54 -10.53 -10.05
N ALA A 214 -25.55 -11.25 -10.59
CA ALA A 214 -25.06 -11.27 -11.97
C ALA A 214 -24.29 -10.02 -12.47
N GLY A 215 -22.98 -9.98 -12.19
CA GLY A 215 -22.03 -9.15 -12.92
C GLY A 215 -20.62 -9.18 -12.35
N GLY A 216 -20.48 -9.23 -11.03
CA GLY A 216 -19.20 -9.40 -10.36
C GLY A 216 -19.36 -9.76 -8.89
N TYR A 217 -18.24 -9.80 -8.19
CA TYR A 217 -18.12 -10.34 -6.83
C TYR A 217 -17.62 -9.28 -5.86
N TYR A 218 -18.25 -9.23 -4.69
CA TYR A 218 -17.81 -8.37 -3.60
C TYR A 218 -16.83 -9.12 -2.72
N GLN A 219 -15.68 -8.51 -2.48
CA GLN A 219 -14.67 -9.02 -1.58
C GLN A 219 -14.12 -7.93 -0.68
N VAL A 220 -12.98 -7.35 -1.02
CA VAL A 220 -12.21 -6.44 -0.18
C VAL A 220 -11.60 -5.42 -1.12
N ALA A 221 -12.18 -4.22 -1.12
CA ALA A 221 -11.64 -3.07 -1.81
C ALA A 221 -10.15 -2.88 -1.53
N ASP A 222 -9.38 -2.60 -2.57
CA ASP A 222 -7.95 -2.29 -2.47
C ASP A 222 -7.73 -0.79 -2.29
N ASP A 223 -8.54 0.04 -2.98
CA ASP A 223 -8.36 1.48 -2.98
C ASP A 223 -9.66 2.26 -3.10
N MET A 224 -9.63 3.50 -2.58
CA MET A 224 -10.71 4.47 -2.60
C MET A 224 -10.14 5.85 -2.94
N ALA A 225 -10.76 6.59 -3.86
CA ALA A 225 -10.28 7.90 -4.30
C ALA A 225 -11.41 8.88 -4.60
N ASN A 226 -11.11 10.18 -4.53
CA ASN A 226 -11.99 11.21 -5.06
C ASN A 226 -11.88 11.27 -6.58
N GLY A 227 -13.00 11.54 -7.25
CA GLY A 227 -13.06 11.86 -8.68
C GLY A 227 -13.40 13.34 -8.88
N LEU A 228 -14.43 13.62 -9.69
CA LEU A 228 -15.01 14.95 -9.78
C LEU A 228 -15.51 15.44 -8.41
N PRO A 229 -15.70 16.77 -8.22
CA PRO A 229 -16.24 17.31 -6.98
C PRO A 229 -17.55 16.62 -6.56
N GLY A 230 -17.54 15.98 -5.38
CA GLY A 230 -18.68 15.21 -4.88
C GLY A 230 -18.79 13.80 -5.46
N GLU A 231 -17.72 13.26 -6.04
CA GLU A 231 -17.62 11.87 -6.47
C GLU A 231 -16.56 11.10 -5.71
N VAL A 232 -16.86 9.82 -5.47
CA VAL A 232 -15.96 8.85 -4.85
C VAL A 232 -15.91 7.57 -5.69
N TRP A 233 -14.74 6.96 -5.73
CA TRP A 233 -14.47 5.73 -6.47
C TRP A 233 -13.88 4.69 -5.54
N VAL A 234 -14.34 3.45 -5.65
CA VAL A 234 -13.80 2.27 -4.96
C VAL A 234 -13.53 1.19 -5.98
N VAL A 235 -12.39 0.49 -5.87
CA VAL A 235 -11.99 -0.54 -6.83
C VAL A 235 -11.47 -1.82 -6.16
N GLU A 236 -11.79 -2.96 -6.77
CA GLU A 236 -11.21 -4.27 -6.49
C GLU A 236 -11.27 -5.21 -7.70
N PRO A 237 -10.46 -6.27 -7.71
CA PRO A 237 -10.67 -7.38 -8.62
C PRO A 237 -11.98 -8.11 -8.32
N SER A 238 -12.75 -8.44 -9.37
CA SER A 238 -13.92 -9.30 -9.23
C SER A 238 -13.48 -10.77 -9.19
N ILE A 239 -13.41 -11.35 -7.99
CA ILE A 239 -12.96 -12.73 -7.77
C ILE A 239 -14.09 -13.58 -7.19
N ASN A 240 -14.37 -14.72 -7.81
CA ASN A 240 -15.32 -15.72 -7.33
C ASN A 240 -14.65 -16.68 -6.33
N LEU A 241 -14.98 -16.56 -5.04
CA LEU A 241 -14.49 -17.47 -4.00
C LEU A 241 -15.42 -18.65 -3.73
N GLY A 242 -16.59 -18.70 -4.41
CA GLY A 242 -17.52 -19.81 -4.28
C GLY A 242 -17.03 -21.11 -4.94
N LEU A 243 -15.86 -21.09 -5.56
CA LEU A 243 -15.25 -22.21 -6.26
C LEU A 243 -14.19 -22.90 -5.40
N ALA A 244 -13.80 -24.12 -5.79
CA ALA A 244 -12.73 -24.86 -5.12
C ALA A 244 -11.36 -24.13 -5.23
N VAL A 245 -11.16 -23.41 -6.33
CA VAL A 245 -10.04 -22.50 -6.57
C VAL A 245 -10.64 -21.12 -6.88
N PRO A 246 -10.28 -20.06 -6.13
CA PRO A 246 -10.68 -18.70 -6.45
C PRO A 246 -10.43 -18.36 -7.92
N ASP A 247 -11.39 -17.70 -8.57
CA ASP A 247 -11.31 -17.38 -10.00
C ASP A 247 -11.55 -15.90 -10.25
N TYR A 248 -10.58 -15.25 -10.90
CA TYR A 248 -10.74 -13.87 -11.38
C TYR A 248 -11.49 -13.86 -12.72
N ILE A 249 -12.60 -13.13 -12.77
CA ILE A 249 -13.57 -13.24 -13.88
C ILE A 249 -13.34 -12.23 -15.03
N ASP A 250 -12.11 -11.80 -15.28
CA ASP A 250 -11.75 -10.81 -16.31
C ASP A 250 -12.47 -9.46 -16.17
N SER A 251 -12.78 -9.06 -14.93
CA SER A 251 -13.43 -7.79 -14.66
C SER A 251 -13.01 -7.21 -13.32
N LEU A 252 -12.95 -5.89 -13.26
CA LEU A 252 -12.85 -5.15 -12.02
C LEU A 252 -14.26 -4.80 -11.52
N MET A 253 -14.45 -4.86 -10.22
CA MET A 253 -15.60 -4.28 -9.56
C MET A 253 -15.25 -2.83 -9.19
N VAL A 254 -15.91 -1.88 -9.84
CA VAL A 254 -15.72 -0.45 -9.59
C VAL A 254 -17.02 0.11 -9.05
N ARG A 255 -16.95 0.90 -8.00
CA ARG A 255 -18.12 1.54 -7.41
C ARG A 255 -17.94 3.06 -7.42
N LYS A 256 -18.91 3.74 -8.03
CA LYS A 256 -18.96 5.21 -8.12
C LYS A 256 -20.04 5.74 -7.18
N GLY A 257 -19.67 6.60 -6.24
CA GLY A 257 -20.60 7.33 -5.40
C GLY A 257 -20.73 8.78 -5.86
N VAL A 258 -21.95 9.33 -5.81
CA VAL A 258 -22.21 10.77 -6.03
C VAL A 258 -22.88 11.35 -4.79
N TRP A 259 -22.37 12.47 -4.27
CA TRP A 259 -22.89 13.09 -3.06
C TRP A 259 -24.34 13.54 -3.23
N ASN A 260 -25.20 13.13 -2.30
CA ASN A 260 -26.58 13.55 -2.22
C ASN A 260 -26.82 14.35 -0.93
N ALA A 261 -26.94 15.67 -1.08
CA ALA A 261 -27.16 16.57 0.05
C ALA A 261 -28.49 16.34 0.80
N ALA A 262 -29.50 15.74 0.16
CA ALA A 262 -30.78 15.45 0.82
C ALA A 262 -30.69 14.28 1.81
N THR A 263 -29.82 13.31 1.52
CA THR A 263 -29.56 12.15 2.39
C THR A 263 -28.30 12.35 3.25
N SER A 264 -27.50 13.37 2.95
CA SER A 264 -26.17 13.58 3.54
C SER A 264 -25.25 12.37 3.36
N ASP A 265 -25.36 11.67 2.23
CA ASP A 265 -24.59 10.47 1.93
C ASP A 265 -24.32 10.37 0.41
N PHE A 266 -23.44 9.47 0.01
CA PHE A 266 -23.20 9.15 -1.40
C PHE A 266 -24.22 8.12 -1.90
N ASP A 267 -24.78 8.37 -3.09
CA ASP A 267 -25.56 7.40 -3.83
C ASP A 267 -24.60 6.61 -4.73
N TYR A 268 -24.46 5.31 -4.45
CA TYR A 268 -23.50 4.43 -5.11
C TYR A 268 -24.10 3.67 -6.29
N THR A 269 -23.30 3.52 -7.34
CA THR A 269 -23.57 2.66 -8.50
C THR A 269 -22.38 1.74 -8.73
N ASP A 270 -22.64 0.45 -8.87
CA ASP A 270 -21.64 -0.54 -9.23
C ASP A 270 -21.46 -0.64 -10.76
N ILE A 271 -20.21 -0.76 -11.17
CA ILE A 271 -19.75 -0.78 -12.55
C ILE A 271 -18.80 -1.97 -12.68
N VAL A 272 -19.16 -2.92 -13.53
CA VAL A 272 -18.28 -4.04 -13.88
C VAL A 272 -17.47 -3.62 -15.10
N VAL A 273 -16.17 -3.41 -14.89
CA VAL A 273 -15.26 -2.94 -15.94
C VAL A 273 -14.48 -4.13 -16.50
N PRO A 274 -14.59 -4.44 -17.82
CA PRO A 274 -13.80 -5.50 -18.43
C PRO A 274 -12.30 -5.24 -18.27
N PHE A 275 -11.59 -6.22 -17.73
CA PHE A 275 -10.14 -6.17 -17.54
C PHE A 275 -9.59 -7.60 -17.68
N PRO A 276 -9.53 -8.15 -18.92
CA PRO A 276 -9.04 -9.49 -19.14
C PRO A 276 -7.57 -9.63 -18.73
N VAL A 277 -7.27 -10.67 -17.98
CA VAL A 277 -5.91 -11.03 -17.54
C VAL A 277 -5.56 -12.38 -18.17
N SER A 278 -4.32 -12.51 -18.66
CA SER A 278 -3.86 -13.77 -19.22
C SER A 278 -3.75 -14.84 -18.15
N ALA A 279 -4.04 -16.08 -18.52
CA ALA A 279 -3.86 -17.22 -17.64
C ALA A 279 -2.40 -17.72 -17.72
N ASP A 280 -1.82 -18.03 -16.57
CA ASP A 280 -0.49 -18.62 -16.44
C ASP A 280 -0.45 -20.06 -16.97
N ALA A 281 0.73 -20.70 -16.93
CA ALA A 281 0.92 -22.08 -17.36
C ALA A 281 0.01 -23.10 -16.65
N ASP A 282 -0.47 -22.79 -15.45
CA ASP A 282 -1.40 -23.60 -14.65
C ASP A 282 -2.87 -23.18 -14.84
N SER A 283 -3.14 -22.30 -15.83
CA SER A 283 -4.46 -21.75 -16.17
C SER A 283 -5.07 -20.84 -15.11
N ASN A 284 -4.27 -20.29 -14.20
CA ASN A 284 -4.73 -19.32 -13.21
C ASN A 284 -4.51 -17.90 -13.69
N LYS A 285 -5.39 -16.99 -13.31
CA LYS A 285 -5.26 -15.56 -13.60
C LYS A 285 -4.78 -14.84 -12.35
N GLN A 286 -3.57 -14.33 -12.40
CA GLN A 286 -2.97 -13.63 -11.26
C GLN A 286 -3.20 -12.13 -11.33
N MET A 287 -3.60 -11.56 -10.20
CA MET A 287 -3.64 -10.13 -9.96
C MET A 287 -3.29 -9.92 -8.49
N ALA A 288 -2.40 -8.99 -8.17
CA ALA A 288 -1.96 -8.78 -6.79
C ALA A 288 -2.74 -7.67 -6.06
N VAL A 289 -3.04 -6.57 -6.76
CA VAL A 289 -3.68 -5.37 -6.19
C VAL A 289 -4.27 -4.50 -7.29
N THR A 290 -5.27 -3.69 -6.94
CA THR A 290 -5.79 -2.60 -7.77
C THR A 290 -5.64 -1.23 -7.09
N SER A 291 -5.51 -0.16 -7.86
CA SER A 291 -5.49 1.22 -7.34
C SER A 291 -6.14 2.19 -8.32
N VAL A 292 -6.72 3.28 -7.80
CA VAL A 292 -7.43 4.28 -8.59
C VAL A 292 -7.03 5.70 -8.19
N ALA A 293 -6.88 6.57 -9.19
CA ALA A 293 -6.60 7.99 -9.01
C ALA A 293 -7.13 8.82 -10.19
N PHE A 294 -7.40 10.10 -9.92
CA PHE A 294 -7.82 11.10 -10.89
C PHE A 294 -6.91 12.33 -10.80
N ASP A 295 -6.81 13.08 -11.90
CA ASP A 295 -6.18 14.40 -11.91
C ASP A 295 -7.00 15.42 -11.09
N ALA A 296 -6.42 16.60 -10.87
CA ALA A 296 -7.06 17.69 -10.12
C ALA A 296 -8.44 18.08 -10.69
N SER A 297 -8.68 17.85 -11.99
CA SER A 297 -9.95 18.18 -12.64
C SER A 297 -11.02 17.11 -12.44
N GLY A 298 -10.63 15.89 -12.07
CA GLY A 298 -11.49 14.71 -12.01
C GLY A 298 -11.83 14.11 -13.39
N GLN A 299 -11.32 14.68 -14.50
CA GLN A 299 -11.65 14.24 -15.86
C GLN A 299 -10.75 13.11 -16.35
N THR A 300 -9.43 13.26 -16.14
CA THR A 300 -8.47 12.19 -16.44
C THR A 300 -8.31 11.31 -15.22
N GLY A 301 -8.44 10.01 -15.40
CA GLY A 301 -8.27 9.06 -14.31
C GLY A 301 -7.74 7.73 -14.81
N TYR A 302 -7.18 6.96 -13.90
CA TYR A 302 -6.61 5.67 -14.19
C TYR A 302 -7.03 4.66 -13.12
N ILE A 303 -7.23 3.42 -13.55
CA ILE A 303 -7.24 2.26 -12.66
C ILE A 303 -6.04 1.40 -13.06
N VAL A 304 -5.24 1.04 -12.08
CA VAL A 304 -4.07 0.17 -12.22
C VAL A 304 -4.35 -1.17 -11.56
N ALA A 305 -3.82 -2.23 -12.14
CA ALA A 305 -3.71 -3.55 -11.54
C ALA A 305 -2.29 -4.08 -11.72
N LEU A 306 -1.74 -4.72 -10.68
CA LEU A 306 -0.53 -5.54 -10.84
C LEU A 306 -0.96 -6.93 -11.32
N ALA A 307 -0.74 -7.22 -12.60
CA ALA A 307 -1.23 -8.41 -13.30
C ALA A 307 -0.39 -8.65 -14.57
N HIS A 308 -0.85 -9.52 -15.47
CA HIS A 308 -0.24 -9.70 -16.78
C HIS A 308 -1.29 -9.87 -17.88
N LEU A 309 -1.13 -9.17 -19.00
CA LEU A 309 -2.09 -9.25 -20.11
C LEU A 309 -1.71 -10.32 -21.14
N ASP A 310 -0.45 -10.76 -21.21
CA ASP A 310 0.01 -11.74 -22.22
C ASP A 310 1.31 -12.47 -21.84
N TYR A 311 1.24 -13.74 -21.43
CA TYR A 311 2.45 -14.56 -21.15
C TYR A 311 3.08 -15.22 -22.39
N THR A 312 2.67 -14.87 -23.61
CA THR A 312 3.19 -15.52 -24.82
C THR A 312 4.54 -14.98 -25.28
N VAL A 313 4.96 -13.81 -24.78
CA VAL A 313 6.17 -13.09 -25.20
C VAL A 313 7.16 -12.83 -24.06
N GLU A 314 6.70 -12.80 -22.81
CA GLU A 314 7.50 -12.61 -21.59
C GLU A 314 7.60 -13.91 -20.79
N PRO A 315 8.53 -14.05 -19.82
CA PRO A 315 8.53 -15.18 -18.92
C PRO A 315 7.16 -15.34 -18.23
N ASP A 316 6.64 -16.55 -18.24
CA ASP A 316 5.44 -16.89 -17.48
C ASP A 316 5.69 -16.62 -15.99
N SER A 317 4.62 -16.37 -15.24
CA SER A 317 4.67 -16.21 -13.80
C SER A 317 5.32 -14.91 -13.27
N VAL A 318 5.21 -13.82 -14.04
CA VAL A 318 5.59 -12.45 -13.62
C VAL A 318 4.37 -11.52 -13.49
N LEU A 319 4.49 -10.48 -12.67
CA LEU A 319 3.53 -9.39 -12.55
C LEU A 319 4.12 -8.11 -13.15
N THR A 320 3.30 -7.37 -13.88
CA THR A 320 3.62 -6.02 -14.36
C THR A 320 2.49 -5.05 -14.05
N ILE A 321 2.73 -3.77 -14.32
CA ILE A 321 1.74 -2.71 -14.22
C ILE A 321 0.81 -2.80 -15.44
N CYS A 322 -0.46 -3.05 -15.19
CA CYS A 322 -1.53 -2.97 -16.18
C CYS A 322 -2.46 -1.80 -15.83
N HIS A 323 -2.98 -1.07 -16.80
CA HIS A 323 -3.81 0.10 -16.56
C HIS A 323 -4.94 0.25 -17.58
N ILE A 324 -6.00 0.92 -17.15
CA ILE A 324 -7.05 1.51 -17.99
C ILE A 324 -7.16 3.00 -17.69
N LYS A 325 -7.58 3.78 -18.68
CA LYS A 325 -7.66 5.23 -18.62
C LYS A 325 -9.05 5.74 -18.95
N THR A 326 -9.47 6.79 -18.26
CA THR A 326 -10.61 7.62 -18.62
C THR A 326 -10.15 9.06 -18.88
N THR A 327 -10.86 9.77 -19.75
CA THR A 327 -10.71 11.21 -19.99
C THR A 327 -12.04 11.96 -19.90
N ASP A 328 -13.07 11.29 -19.37
CA ASP A 328 -14.45 11.77 -19.28
C ASP A 328 -15.05 11.58 -17.88
N GLY A 329 -14.20 11.59 -16.84
CA GLY A 329 -14.64 11.45 -15.45
C GLY A 329 -15.18 10.06 -15.12
N GLY A 330 -14.61 9.03 -15.76
CA GLY A 330 -14.95 7.62 -15.55
C GLY A 330 -16.26 7.19 -16.20
N ALA A 331 -16.81 7.97 -17.15
CA ALA A 331 -17.98 7.54 -17.92
C ALA A 331 -17.63 6.43 -18.92
N THR A 332 -16.42 6.48 -19.49
CA THR A 332 -15.83 5.40 -20.30
C THR A 332 -14.39 5.13 -19.89
N TRP A 333 -13.95 3.89 -20.10
CA TRP A 333 -12.59 3.42 -19.82
C TRP A 333 -11.99 2.80 -21.09
N SER A 334 -10.68 3.02 -21.30
CA SER A 334 -9.92 2.39 -22.38
C SER A 334 -9.85 0.87 -22.21
N ALA A 335 -9.40 0.18 -23.26
CA ALA A 335 -8.95 -1.20 -23.10
C ALA A 335 -7.71 -1.25 -22.17
N PRO A 336 -7.50 -2.37 -21.44
CA PRO A 336 -6.29 -2.55 -20.64
C PRO A 336 -5.03 -2.51 -21.50
N ALA A 337 -4.00 -1.86 -20.98
CA ALA A 337 -2.65 -1.86 -21.51
C ALA A 337 -1.64 -2.24 -20.42
N MET A 338 -0.53 -2.86 -20.80
CA MET A 338 0.55 -3.26 -19.89
C MET A 338 1.80 -2.43 -20.12
N VAL A 339 2.59 -2.25 -19.07
CA VAL A 339 3.89 -1.58 -19.10
C VAL A 339 5.00 -2.63 -19.24
N ASP A 340 5.97 -2.37 -20.11
CA ASP A 340 7.22 -3.14 -20.16
C ASP A 340 8.18 -2.63 -19.08
N ILE A 341 7.97 -3.08 -17.85
CA ILE A 341 8.75 -2.65 -16.69
C ILE A 341 10.23 -3.08 -16.78
N SER A 342 10.51 -4.22 -17.42
CA SER A 342 11.87 -4.72 -17.60
C SER A 342 12.72 -3.75 -18.41
N SER A 343 12.17 -3.24 -19.52
CA SER A 343 12.88 -2.26 -20.37
C SER A 343 13.20 -0.93 -19.65
N ILE A 344 12.41 -0.58 -18.64
CA ILE A 344 12.54 0.67 -17.88
C ILE A 344 13.51 0.49 -16.72
N VAL A 345 13.45 -0.65 -16.02
CA VAL A 345 14.15 -0.87 -14.76
C VAL A 345 15.52 -1.53 -14.94
N ASP A 346 15.71 -2.36 -15.97
CA ASP A 346 17.01 -3.01 -16.23
C ASP A 346 18.17 -2.01 -16.35
N PRO A 347 18.05 -0.87 -17.07
CA PRO A 347 19.11 0.13 -17.14
C PRO A 347 19.50 0.72 -15.77
N ILE A 348 18.57 0.72 -14.81
CA ILE A 348 18.73 1.31 -13.47
C ILE A 348 19.34 0.31 -12.50
N LEU A 349 18.79 -0.91 -12.43
CA LEU A 349 19.20 -1.90 -11.44
C LEU A 349 20.36 -2.79 -11.90
N GLN A 350 20.39 -3.19 -13.17
CA GLN A 350 21.41 -4.06 -13.78
C GLN A 350 21.73 -5.32 -12.94
N SER A 351 20.71 -5.84 -12.26
CA SER A 351 20.81 -6.85 -11.21
C SER A 351 20.40 -8.25 -11.67
N ASP A 352 19.58 -8.37 -12.72
CA ASP A 352 19.28 -9.65 -13.35
C ASP A 352 20.10 -9.84 -14.64
N PRO A 353 20.95 -10.87 -14.74
CA PRO A 353 21.66 -11.20 -15.98
C PRO A 353 20.76 -11.44 -17.20
N ASN A 354 19.48 -11.78 -16.99
CA ASN A 354 18.51 -11.98 -18.07
C ASN A 354 17.68 -10.72 -18.39
N GLY A 355 17.81 -9.67 -17.58
CA GLY A 355 17.01 -8.43 -17.70
C GLY A 355 15.52 -8.64 -17.44
N SER A 356 15.13 -9.63 -16.64
CA SER A 356 13.74 -9.95 -16.33
C SER A 356 13.34 -9.41 -14.97
N TYR A 357 12.38 -8.48 -14.96
CA TYR A 357 11.89 -7.82 -13.77
C TYR A 357 10.38 -8.04 -13.58
N THR A 358 9.96 -8.12 -12.32
CA THR A 358 8.55 -8.25 -11.92
C THR A 358 8.23 -7.26 -10.82
N THR A 359 6.97 -6.86 -10.69
CA THR A 359 6.52 -6.13 -9.50
C THR A 359 6.35 -7.07 -8.32
N ALA A 360 6.43 -6.52 -7.10
CA ALA A 360 5.92 -7.13 -5.88
C ALA A 360 4.37 -7.05 -5.83
N PHE A 361 3.79 -6.98 -4.62
CA PHE A 361 2.37 -7.24 -4.39
C PHE A 361 1.53 -6.01 -4.05
N GLU A 362 2.16 -4.85 -3.79
CA GLU A 362 1.48 -3.61 -3.40
C GLU A 362 1.77 -2.50 -4.41
N ALA A 363 0.74 -1.69 -4.70
CA ALA A 363 0.86 -0.50 -5.54
C ALA A 363 -0.09 0.61 -5.10
N LYS A 364 0.35 1.85 -5.31
CA LYS A 364 -0.49 3.05 -5.19
C LYS A 364 -0.31 3.97 -6.37
N THR A 365 -1.40 4.63 -6.76
CA THR A 365 -1.43 5.49 -7.94
C THR A 365 -1.77 6.93 -7.62
N ALA A 366 -1.22 7.82 -8.44
CA ALA A 366 -1.54 9.23 -8.49
C ALA A 366 -1.60 9.70 -9.95
N VAL A 367 -2.21 10.86 -10.19
CA VAL A 367 -2.20 11.51 -11.50
C VAL A 367 -1.66 12.92 -11.31
N ASP A 368 -0.66 13.31 -12.08
CA ASP A 368 -0.04 14.64 -11.97
C ASP A 368 -0.90 15.74 -12.61
N ILE A 369 -0.43 16.99 -12.51
CA ILE A 369 -1.05 18.18 -13.12
C ILE A 369 -1.20 18.07 -14.65
N ASN A 370 -0.40 17.24 -15.31
CA ASN A 370 -0.42 17.05 -16.76
C ASN A 370 -1.38 15.90 -17.18
N GLY A 371 -2.06 15.25 -16.24
CA GLY A 371 -2.92 14.10 -16.50
C GLY A 371 -2.14 12.80 -16.70
N ASN A 372 -0.89 12.74 -16.27
CA ASN A 372 -0.02 11.58 -16.37
C ASN A 372 -0.12 10.70 -15.13
N LEU A 373 -0.16 9.39 -15.35
CA LEU A 373 -0.20 8.38 -14.30
C LEU A 373 1.18 8.20 -13.65
N HIS A 374 1.19 8.08 -12.33
CA HIS A 374 2.29 7.66 -11.48
C HIS A 374 1.89 6.39 -10.73
N VAL A 375 2.79 5.40 -10.64
CA VAL A 375 2.55 4.11 -9.97
C VAL A 375 3.71 3.79 -9.05
N ALA A 376 3.46 3.84 -7.74
CA ALA A 376 4.42 3.41 -6.75
C ALA A 376 4.35 1.90 -6.54
N CYS A 377 5.47 1.20 -6.72
CA CYS A 377 5.58 -0.24 -6.46
C CYS A 377 7.03 -0.66 -6.19
N ALA A 378 7.22 -1.81 -5.54
CA ALA A 378 8.54 -2.45 -5.45
C ALA A 378 8.76 -3.33 -6.68
N ILE A 379 9.95 -3.25 -7.27
CA ILE A 379 10.34 -3.99 -8.48
C ILE A 379 11.74 -4.58 -8.26
N GLY A 380 11.91 -5.83 -8.67
CA GLY A 380 13.19 -6.53 -8.59
C GLY A 380 13.28 -7.67 -9.61
N PRO A 381 14.43 -8.36 -9.67
CA PRO A 381 14.63 -9.53 -10.52
C PRO A 381 13.51 -10.55 -10.35
N ASP A 382 13.11 -11.20 -11.43
CA ASP A 382 12.17 -12.32 -11.32
C ASP A 382 12.76 -13.45 -10.47
N ALA A 383 12.13 -13.75 -9.33
CA ALA A 383 12.49 -14.85 -8.44
C ALA A 383 11.59 -16.08 -8.61
N SER A 384 10.84 -16.15 -9.71
CA SER A 384 9.79 -17.12 -10.04
C SER A 384 8.56 -17.05 -9.12
N GLY A 385 7.41 -17.50 -9.64
CA GLY A 385 6.18 -17.62 -8.86
C GLY A 385 5.56 -16.29 -8.44
N PHE A 386 5.59 -15.29 -9.34
CA PHE A 386 5.01 -13.97 -9.15
C PHE A 386 5.66 -13.16 -8.03
N SER A 387 6.96 -13.34 -7.81
CA SER A 387 7.71 -12.68 -6.72
C SER A 387 9.00 -12.07 -7.22
N ILE A 388 9.41 -10.99 -6.56
CA ILE A 388 10.72 -10.35 -6.77
C ILE A 388 11.81 -11.08 -5.98
N GLY A 389 13.04 -11.01 -6.47
CA GLY A 389 14.27 -11.21 -5.72
C GLY A 389 14.54 -10.01 -4.82
N THR A 390 14.87 -10.25 -3.55
CA THR A 390 14.95 -9.21 -2.51
C THR A 390 16.34 -9.05 -1.92
N THR A 391 17.39 -9.52 -2.60
CA THR A 391 18.78 -9.26 -2.21
C THR A 391 19.01 -7.77 -2.10
N ALA A 392 19.50 -7.28 -0.95
CA ALA A 392 19.74 -5.85 -0.75
C ALA A 392 20.61 -5.26 -1.88
N GLY A 393 20.13 -4.18 -2.49
CA GLY A 393 20.77 -3.53 -3.63
C GLY A 393 20.41 -4.09 -5.01
N GLU A 394 19.72 -5.23 -5.12
CA GLU A 394 19.31 -5.80 -6.42
C GLU A 394 17.89 -5.41 -6.84
N TRP A 395 17.11 -4.82 -5.94
CA TRP A 395 15.72 -4.39 -6.15
C TRP A 395 15.51 -2.97 -5.62
N GLY A 396 14.39 -2.34 -5.99
CA GLY A 396 14.07 -0.99 -5.55
C GLY A 396 12.58 -0.72 -5.41
N VAL A 397 12.29 0.41 -4.76
CA VAL A 397 10.96 1.01 -4.76
C VAL A 397 10.95 2.14 -5.78
N PHE A 398 9.99 2.10 -6.70
CA PHE A 398 9.91 2.99 -7.85
C PHE A 398 8.61 3.77 -7.84
N ASP A 399 8.66 4.96 -8.43
CA ASP A 399 7.52 5.58 -9.09
C ASP A 399 7.70 5.36 -10.60
N ILE A 400 6.86 4.51 -11.18
CA ILE A 400 6.78 4.27 -12.63
C ILE A 400 5.71 5.18 -13.20
N TYR A 401 6.09 6.08 -14.10
CA TYR A 401 5.22 7.14 -14.57
C TYR A 401 5.29 7.33 -16.09
N THR A 402 4.29 8.01 -16.63
CA THR A 402 4.24 8.40 -18.05
C THR A 402 4.40 9.90 -18.19
N THR A 403 4.82 10.39 -19.36
CA THR A 403 4.86 11.82 -19.68
C THR A 403 3.92 12.19 -20.82
N ASP A 404 3.25 11.20 -21.42
CA ASP A 404 2.43 11.33 -22.62
C ASP A 404 1.10 10.57 -22.50
N GLY A 405 0.63 10.40 -21.28
CA GLY A 405 -0.68 9.82 -20.99
C GLY A 405 -0.79 8.31 -21.23
N GLY A 406 0.33 7.58 -21.13
CA GLY A 406 0.39 6.12 -21.11
C GLY A 406 1.03 5.47 -22.34
N THR A 407 1.68 6.25 -23.22
CA THR A 407 2.32 5.72 -24.44
C THR A 407 3.77 5.34 -24.19
N THR A 408 4.53 6.20 -23.50
CA THR A 408 5.88 5.92 -23.01
C THR A 408 5.93 6.03 -21.48
N TRP A 409 6.93 5.35 -20.91
CA TRP A 409 7.08 5.19 -19.47
C TRP A 409 8.52 5.45 -19.05
N GLU A 410 8.64 6.04 -17.86
CA GLU A 410 9.88 6.40 -17.19
C GLU A 410 9.81 5.89 -15.73
N ALA A 411 10.93 5.94 -15.02
CA ALA A 411 11.02 5.52 -13.64
C ALA A 411 11.79 6.52 -12.79
N LEU A 412 11.28 6.81 -11.60
CA LEU A 412 12.04 7.41 -10.51
C LEU A 412 12.36 6.32 -9.48
N LEU A 413 13.64 6.00 -9.30
CA LEU A 413 14.08 5.14 -8.21
C LEU A 413 14.03 5.92 -6.90
N GLY A 414 13.11 5.55 -6.00
CA GLY A 414 13.05 6.13 -4.67
C GLY A 414 14.20 5.66 -3.79
N GLY A 415 14.47 4.36 -3.80
CA GLY A 415 15.58 3.76 -3.06
C GLY A 415 15.69 2.27 -3.30
N THR A 416 16.78 1.68 -2.82
CA THR A 416 17.03 0.24 -2.78
C THR A 416 16.96 -0.24 -1.32
N PRO A 417 15.79 -0.62 -0.82
CA PRO A 417 15.63 -0.96 0.59
C PRO A 417 16.51 -2.15 0.98
N GLN A 418 16.91 -2.20 2.25
CA GLN A 418 17.74 -3.27 2.78
C GLN A 418 16.92 -4.50 3.14
N GLN A 419 15.66 -4.30 3.51
CA GLN A 419 14.72 -5.36 3.85
C GLN A 419 13.40 -5.17 3.08
N PHE A 420 12.76 -6.29 2.74
CA PHE A 420 11.50 -6.27 1.99
C PHE A 420 10.29 -6.54 2.89
N ARG A 421 10.22 -7.74 3.48
CA ARG A 421 9.06 -8.22 4.23
C ARG A 421 9.35 -8.34 5.72
N GLY A 422 8.51 -7.73 6.55
CA GLY A 422 8.44 -7.99 7.99
C GLY A 422 7.37 -9.03 8.29
N THR A 423 7.52 -9.73 9.43
CA THR A 423 6.52 -10.71 9.92
C THR A 423 6.20 -10.43 11.39
N TRP A 424 4.91 -10.41 11.72
CA TRP A 424 4.37 -10.19 13.05
C TRP A 424 3.51 -11.37 13.49
N ASP A 425 3.54 -11.68 14.79
CA ASP A 425 2.89 -12.86 15.37
C ASP A 425 3.35 -14.19 14.71
N PRO A 426 4.69 -14.41 14.59
CA PRO A 426 5.23 -15.57 13.90
C PRO A 426 4.87 -16.88 14.61
N GLY A 427 4.47 -17.88 13.82
CA GLY A 427 4.01 -19.19 14.30
C GLY A 427 2.54 -19.25 14.73
N ASN A 428 1.78 -18.17 14.49
CA ASN A 428 0.35 -18.10 14.76
C ASN A 428 -0.43 -17.62 13.51
N PHE A 429 -0.57 -16.30 13.32
CA PHE A 429 -1.22 -15.74 12.13
C PHE A 429 -0.24 -15.36 11.01
N ASP A 430 1.06 -15.26 11.31
CA ASP A 430 2.12 -14.91 10.35
C ASP A 430 1.74 -13.70 9.49
N LEU A 431 1.34 -12.60 10.15
CA LEU A 431 0.94 -11.39 9.44
C LEU A 431 2.18 -10.72 8.86
N THR A 432 2.11 -10.34 7.60
CA THR A 432 3.24 -9.78 6.86
C THR A 432 2.92 -8.40 6.31
N GLU A 433 3.97 -7.60 6.20
CA GLU A 433 3.96 -6.31 5.51
C GLU A 433 5.27 -6.20 4.72
N ASP A 434 5.14 -5.77 3.48
CA ASP A 434 6.26 -5.47 2.59
C ASP A 434 6.70 -4.01 2.79
N SER A 435 7.63 -3.49 1.97
CA SER A 435 8.09 -2.09 2.06
C SER A 435 7.02 -1.03 1.74
N ARG A 436 5.78 -1.44 1.46
CA ARG A 436 4.56 -0.63 1.40
C ARG A 436 4.72 0.74 0.74
N PRO A 437 4.92 0.78 -0.58
CA PRO A 437 5.04 2.02 -1.33
C PRO A 437 3.72 2.80 -1.37
N TYR A 438 3.79 4.13 -1.18
CA TYR A 438 2.65 5.05 -1.26
C TYR A 438 2.98 6.28 -2.10
N LEU A 439 1.94 6.88 -2.71
CA LEU A 439 2.01 8.19 -3.37
C LEU A 439 1.13 9.22 -2.65
N THR A 440 1.70 10.39 -2.46
CA THR A 440 1.01 11.61 -2.03
C THR A 440 1.23 12.70 -3.08
N THR A 441 0.22 13.53 -3.34
CA THR A 441 0.33 14.68 -4.26
C THR A 441 0.12 16.00 -3.54
N SER A 442 0.73 17.08 -4.03
CA SER A 442 0.25 18.42 -3.70
C SER A 442 -1.16 18.64 -4.27
N MET A 443 -1.92 19.58 -3.71
CA MET A 443 -3.31 19.83 -4.17
C MET A 443 -3.43 20.33 -5.61
N ASP A 444 -2.37 20.91 -6.14
CA ASP A 444 -2.24 21.30 -7.54
C ASP A 444 -1.68 20.17 -8.43
N HIS A 445 -1.33 19.02 -7.84
CA HIS A 445 -0.77 17.85 -8.50
C HIS A 445 0.58 18.12 -9.22
N GLU A 446 1.27 19.22 -8.92
CA GLU A 446 2.61 19.50 -9.46
C GLU A 446 3.72 18.70 -8.77
N LYS A 447 3.47 18.28 -7.52
CA LYS A 447 4.42 17.51 -6.70
C LYS A 447 3.86 16.13 -6.42
N VAL A 448 4.69 15.12 -6.62
CA VAL A 448 4.40 13.72 -6.29
C VAL A 448 5.44 13.25 -5.28
N PHE A 449 5.01 12.69 -4.16
CA PHE A 449 5.89 12.17 -3.10
C PHE A 449 5.73 10.66 -3.01
N LEU A 450 6.83 9.94 -3.20
CA LEU A 450 6.93 8.49 -3.06
C LEU A 450 7.50 8.16 -1.68
N SER A 451 6.77 7.38 -0.90
CA SER A 451 7.24 6.89 0.41
C SER A 451 7.31 5.38 0.45
N TRP A 452 8.21 4.85 1.29
CA TRP A 452 8.35 3.42 1.56
C TRP A 452 8.89 3.16 2.97
N LEU A 453 8.82 1.90 3.37
CA LEU A 453 9.23 1.39 4.67
C LEU A 453 10.47 0.50 4.54
N ASP A 454 11.51 0.77 5.33
CA ASP A 454 12.75 -0.02 5.32
C ASP A 454 13.40 -0.08 6.71
N THR A 455 13.78 -1.28 7.15
CA THR A 455 14.54 -1.50 8.36
C THR A 455 16.02 -1.20 8.12
N ASP A 456 16.62 -0.35 8.96
CA ASP A 456 18.08 -0.21 8.99
C ASP A 456 18.73 -1.49 9.56
N SER A 457 19.26 -2.33 8.67
CA SER A 457 19.89 -3.59 9.03
C SER A 457 21.21 -3.44 9.78
N LEU A 458 21.84 -2.26 9.77
CA LEU A 458 23.02 -2.00 10.61
C LEU A 458 22.64 -1.77 12.07
N VAL A 459 21.43 -1.28 12.33
CA VAL A 459 20.91 -1.02 13.67
C VAL A 459 20.18 -2.25 14.22
N PHE A 460 19.28 -2.84 13.41
CA PHE A 460 18.37 -3.90 13.85
C PHE A 460 18.77 -5.30 13.37
N GLY A 461 19.79 -5.40 12.50
CA GLY A 461 20.17 -6.67 11.88
C GLY A 461 19.26 -7.07 10.72
N THR A 462 19.51 -8.25 10.15
CA THR A 462 18.78 -8.76 8.96
C THR A 462 17.87 -9.95 9.26
N TYR A 463 17.86 -10.45 10.50
CA TYR A 463 17.25 -11.76 10.81
C TYR A 463 15.71 -11.71 10.80
N ASP A 464 15.12 -10.57 11.17
CA ASP A 464 13.68 -10.40 11.32
C ASP A 464 13.02 -9.71 10.11
N GLY A 465 13.77 -9.47 9.03
CA GLY A 465 13.26 -8.81 7.84
C GLY A 465 12.91 -7.33 8.07
N ASN A 466 11.86 -6.85 7.41
CA ASN A 466 11.40 -5.47 7.51
C ASN A 466 10.53 -5.21 8.77
N SER A 467 10.96 -5.72 9.92
CA SER A 467 10.18 -5.71 11.17
C SER A 467 10.40 -4.50 12.07
N HIS A 468 11.39 -3.66 11.76
CA HIS A 468 11.68 -2.38 12.42
C HIS A 468 11.77 -1.26 11.39
N PRO A 469 10.70 -1.03 10.61
CA PRO A 469 10.76 -0.12 9.48
C PRO A 469 10.86 1.34 9.92
N ASP A 470 11.72 2.07 9.24
CA ASP A 470 11.70 3.53 9.15
C ASP A 470 10.87 3.99 7.95
N LEU A 471 10.36 5.22 8.02
CA LEU A 471 9.73 5.90 6.89
C LEU A 471 10.77 6.62 6.04
N TRP A 472 10.82 6.27 4.77
CA TRP A 472 11.61 6.94 3.75
C TRP A 472 10.73 7.65 2.73
N MET A 473 11.25 8.73 2.12
CA MET A 473 10.51 9.47 1.11
C MET A 473 11.43 10.19 0.10
N ILE A 474 10.92 10.34 -1.11
CA ILE A 474 11.44 11.20 -2.17
C ILE A 474 10.30 12.01 -2.80
N GLY A 475 10.56 13.24 -3.24
CA GLY A 475 9.60 14.06 -3.98
C GLY A 475 10.05 14.29 -5.42
N LEU A 476 9.09 14.33 -6.35
CA LEU A 476 9.24 14.73 -7.75
C LEU A 476 8.40 15.98 -8.03
N ASN A 477 9.00 16.98 -8.67
CA ASN A 477 8.29 18.12 -9.25
C ASN A 477 8.09 17.86 -10.74
N THR A 478 6.87 17.48 -11.12
CA THR A 478 6.54 17.03 -12.48
C THR A 478 6.58 18.16 -13.52
N THR A 479 6.47 19.42 -13.08
CA THR A 479 6.60 20.59 -13.95
C THR A 479 8.06 20.86 -14.35
N THR A 480 9.01 20.55 -13.47
CA THR A 480 10.44 20.85 -13.69
C THR A 480 11.28 19.62 -14.03
N GLY A 481 10.78 18.41 -13.72
CA GLY A 481 11.54 17.16 -13.80
C GLY A 481 12.62 17.04 -12.72
N LEU A 482 12.62 17.91 -11.70
CA LEU A 482 13.55 17.86 -10.59
C LEU A 482 12.94 17.11 -9.41
N ALA A 483 13.77 16.34 -8.72
CA ALA A 483 13.42 15.59 -7.55
C ALA A 483 14.22 16.05 -6.32
N THR A 484 13.75 15.65 -5.15
CA THR A 484 14.49 15.73 -3.90
C THR A 484 15.46 14.56 -3.81
N LEU A 485 16.38 14.58 -2.85
CA LEU A 485 17.10 13.36 -2.48
C LEU A 485 16.19 12.45 -1.63
N PRO A 486 16.40 11.12 -1.64
CA PRO A 486 15.81 10.21 -0.67
C PRO A 486 16.18 10.60 0.76
N VAL A 487 15.20 10.61 1.66
CA VAL A 487 15.36 10.99 3.06
C VAL A 487 14.72 9.94 3.97
N ASN A 488 15.46 9.50 4.99
CA ASN A 488 14.88 8.79 6.13
C ASN A 488 14.29 9.84 7.08
N LEU A 489 12.97 9.81 7.25
CA LEU A 489 12.19 10.80 7.98
C LEU A 489 12.08 10.48 9.48
N THR A 490 12.34 9.23 9.88
CA THR A 490 12.12 8.75 11.25
C THR A 490 13.39 8.40 12.00
N ALA A 491 14.52 8.24 11.31
CA ALA A 491 15.83 8.00 11.94
C ALA A 491 16.15 9.04 13.03
N GLY A 492 16.49 8.56 14.22
CA GLY A 492 16.84 9.37 15.39
C GLY A 492 15.64 10.07 16.06
N THR A 493 14.41 9.72 15.71
CA THR A 493 13.18 10.30 16.26
C THR A 493 12.46 9.30 17.18
N ALA A 494 11.29 9.66 17.71
CA ALA A 494 10.45 8.73 18.48
C ALA A 494 9.76 7.66 17.61
N ALA A 495 9.84 7.76 16.29
CA ALA A 495 9.30 6.79 15.34
C ALA A 495 10.40 5.94 14.67
N ASP A 496 11.66 6.08 15.08
CA ASP A 496 12.81 5.32 14.55
C ASP A 496 12.58 3.81 14.73
N GLY A 497 12.48 3.08 13.62
CA GLY A 497 12.26 1.62 13.61
C GLY A 497 10.88 1.15 14.11
N GLU A 498 9.88 2.03 14.17
CA GLU A 498 8.54 1.74 14.74
C GLU A 498 7.40 1.80 13.71
N VAL A 499 7.66 2.14 12.45
CA VAL A 499 6.63 2.55 11.46
C VAL A 499 5.95 1.35 10.78
N SER A 500 5.37 0.43 11.57
CA SER A 500 4.67 -0.73 11.02
C SER A 500 3.26 -0.40 10.53
N TYR A 501 2.79 -1.11 9.50
CA TYR A 501 1.49 -0.91 8.87
C TYR A 501 1.23 0.54 8.45
N GLY A 502 2.28 1.20 7.95
CA GLY A 502 2.27 2.61 7.61
C GLY A 502 1.30 2.95 6.47
N VAL A 503 0.62 4.10 6.57
CA VAL A 503 -0.27 4.59 5.52
C VAL A 503 -0.09 6.10 5.33
N ALA A 504 0.02 6.52 4.07
CA ALA A 504 0.05 7.92 3.68
C ALA A 504 -1.31 8.40 3.17
N SER A 505 -1.54 9.70 3.21
CA SER A 505 -2.68 10.29 2.51
C SER A 505 -2.39 10.52 1.02
N LYS A 506 -3.43 10.50 0.19
CA LYS A 506 -3.32 10.88 -1.24
C LYS A 506 -2.93 12.36 -1.44
N TYR A 507 -3.22 13.23 -0.47
CA TYR A 507 -2.93 14.66 -0.56
C TYR A 507 -2.03 15.16 0.57
N ALA A 508 -1.07 16.01 0.21
CA ALA A 508 -0.23 16.76 1.15
C ALA A 508 -0.95 18.03 1.60
N PHE A 509 -0.69 18.46 2.83
CA PHE A 509 -1.00 19.82 3.26
C PHE A 509 -0.02 20.82 2.63
N GLU A 510 -0.45 22.06 2.52
CA GLU A 510 0.41 23.19 2.16
C GLU A 510 0.26 24.28 3.23
N PRO A 511 0.88 24.11 4.42
CA PRO A 511 0.71 25.05 5.55
C PRO A 511 1.16 26.47 5.20
N VAL A 512 2.14 26.59 4.30
CA VAL A 512 2.60 27.84 3.70
C VAL A 512 2.89 27.53 2.23
N MET A 513 2.61 28.49 1.33
CA MET A 513 2.89 28.36 -0.10
C MET A 513 4.33 27.88 -0.35
N GLY A 514 4.47 26.79 -1.11
CA GLY A 514 5.77 26.17 -1.44
C GLY A 514 6.37 25.30 -0.32
N THR A 515 5.61 25.03 0.75
CA THR A 515 5.93 24.04 1.79
C THR A 515 4.84 22.98 1.82
N TYR A 516 5.22 21.73 1.59
CA TYR A 516 4.34 20.58 1.52
C TYR A 516 4.54 19.70 2.75
N GLU A 517 3.49 19.47 3.52
CA GLU A 517 3.53 18.56 4.67
C GLU A 517 2.76 17.27 4.38
N ILE A 518 3.43 16.12 4.50
CA ILE A 518 2.88 14.83 4.09
C ILE A 518 2.24 14.13 5.28
N PRO A 519 0.90 13.89 5.26
CA PRO A 519 0.22 13.18 6.32
C PRO A 519 0.58 11.70 6.30
N TYR A 520 1.05 11.18 7.43
CA TYR A 520 1.41 9.77 7.59
C TYR A 520 1.00 9.26 8.97
N CYS A 521 0.43 8.06 9.02
CA CYS A 521 0.19 7.37 10.28
C CYS A 521 0.66 5.92 10.21
N TYR A 522 0.87 5.33 11.38
CA TYR A 522 1.36 3.97 11.51
C TYR A 522 0.74 3.30 12.75
N MET A 523 0.75 1.98 12.72
CA MET A 523 0.36 1.14 13.85
C MET A 523 1.59 0.87 14.71
N ILE A 524 1.45 0.94 16.03
CA ILE A 524 2.50 0.41 16.90
C ILE A 524 2.29 -1.11 16.99
N ASN A 525 3.23 -1.87 16.45
CA ASN A 525 3.18 -3.32 16.47
C ASN A 525 4.55 -3.94 16.70
N ASP A 526 4.75 -4.49 17.89
CA ASP A 526 5.94 -5.27 18.21
C ASP A 526 5.88 -6.61 17.46
N PRO A 527 6.93 -7.02 16.72
CA PRO A 527 6.99 -8.28 15.98
C PRO A 527 6.64 -9.52 16.82
N THR A 528 6.90 -9.47 18.13
CA THR A 528 6.63 -10.55 19.09
C THR A 528 5.25 -10.50 19.72
N SER A 529 4.51 -9.39 19.55
CA SER A 529 3.18 -9.23 20.12
C SER A 529 2.11 -9.98 19.33
N SER A 530 1.08 -10.47 20.03
CA SER A 530 -0.01 -11.19 19.35
C SER A 530 -0.74 -10.26 18.39
N SER A 531 -1.07 -10.77 17.20
CA SER A 531 -1.81 -10.01 16.20
C SER A 531 -3.22 -9.68 16.65
N THR A 532 -3.75 -10.42 17.64
CA THR A 532 -5.10 -10.25 18.21
C THR A 532 -5.16 -9.25 19.36
N ASP A 533 -4.00 -8.77 19.83
CA ASP A 533 -3.95 -7.76 20.87
C ASP A 533 -4.33 -6.39 20.31
N MET A 534 -4.85 -5.53 21.19
CA MET A 534 -5.19 -4.16 20.84
C MET A 534 -3.95 -3.42 20.30
N LYS A 535 -4.12 -2.71 19.19
CA LYS A 535 -3.04 -1.96 18.52
C LYS A 535 -3.33 -0.47 18.53
N PRO A 536 -2.49 0.37 19.15
CA PRO A 536 -2.61 1.82 19.05
C PRO A 536 -2.03 2.34 17.74
N PHE A 537 -2.49 3.52 17.33
CA PHE A 537 -2.01 4.24 16.15
C PHE A 537 -1.30 5.54 16.55
N ASN A 538 -0.41 6.00 15.68
CA ASN A 538 0.28 7.28 15.80
C ASN A 538 0.26 8.03 14.47
N TYR A 539 0.14 9.35 14.54
CA TYR A 539 0.35 10.26 13.41
C TYR A 539 1.76 10.87 13.47
N ILE A 540 2.42 11.00 12.33
CA ILE A 540 3.70 11.69 12.20
C ILE A 540 3.44 13.10 11.68
N LYS A 541 3.58 14.09 12.55
CA LYS A 541 3.43 15.52 12.22
C LYS A 541 4.78 16.13 11.86
N GLY A 542 4.81 17.01 10.85
CA GLY A 542 6.00 17.78 10.48
C GLY A 542 6.90 17.13 9.42
N ILE A 543 6.40 16.16 8.65
CA ILE A 543 7.08 15.66 7.45
C ILE A 543 6.95 16.73 6.37
N GLU A 544 7.90 17.66 6.31
CA GLU A 544 7.85 18.78 5.37
C GLU A 544 8.85 18.60 4.22
N PHE A 545 8.49 19.11 3.05
CA PHE A 545 9.36 19.41 1.91
C PHE A 545 9.04 20.82 1.42
N THR A 546 10.01 21.48 0.82
CA THR A 546 9.86 22.83 0.26
C THR A 546 10.28 22.85 -1.19
N ASP A 547 9.86 23.87 -1.95
CA ASP A 547 10.30 24.05 -3.34
C ASP A 547 11.83 24.04 -3.49
N ALA A 548 12.55 24.52 -2.46
CA ALA A 548 14.01 24.54 -2.45
C ALA A 548 14.67 23.16 -2.35
N ASP A 549 13.90 22.10 -2.04
CA ASP A 549 14.40 20.73 -1.94
C ASP A 549 14.46 20.00 -3.29
N PHE A 550 13.73 20.48 -4.30
CA PHE A 550 13.66 19.88 -5.63
C PHE A 550 14.80 20.40 -6.51
N VAL A 551 15.97 19.78 -6.41
CA VAL A 551 17.22 20.30 -6.98
C VAL A 551 18.01 19.30 -7.81
N VAL A 552 17.59 18.03 -7.84
CA VAL A 552 18.35 16.93 -8.47
C VAL A 552 17.61 16.40 -9.69
N GLY A 553 18.32 16.12 -10.78
CA GLY A 553 17.73 15.42 -11.92
C GLY A 553 17.48 13.94 -11.61
N ILE A 554 16.45 13.34 -12.22
CA ILE A 554 16.11 11.92 -12.00
C ILE A 554 17.30 11.01 -12.33
N ASP A 555 17.98 11.26 -13.44
CA ASP A 555 19.16 10.50 -13.87
C ASP A 555 20.31 10.57 -12.83
N ASP A 556 20.47 11.70 -12.15
CA ASP A 556 21.53 11.87 -11.14
C ASP A 556 21.26 10.97 -9.92
N ILE A 557 20.00 10.89 -9.48
CA ILE A 557 19.58 9.99 -8.38
C ILE A 557 19.82 8.53 -8.74
N GLN A 558 19.42 8.14 -9.96
CA GLN A 558 19.59 6.78 -10.44
C GLN A 558 21.07 6.40 -10.58
N ASN A 559 21.94 7.31 -11.00
CA ASN A 559 23.38 7.05 -11.08
C ASN A 559 24.01 6.92 -9.67
N ASP A 560 23.63 7.78 -8.73
CA ASP A 560 24.15 7.75 -7.37
C ASP A 560 23.69 6.49 -6.59
N LEU A 561 22.45 6.05 -6.80
CA LEU A 561 21.90 4.84 -6.17
C LEU A 561 22.28 3.56 -6.93
N GLY A 562 22.25 3.60 -8.27
CA GLY A 562 22.58 2.48 -9.15
C GLY A 562 24.06 2.08 -9.08
N THR A 563 24.96 2.99 -8.66
CA THR A 563 26.37 2.65 -8.38
C THR A 563 26.58 1.98 -7.01
N LEU A 564 25.60 2.05 -6.09
CA LEU A 564 25.66 1.41 -4.77
C LEU A 564 25.25 -0.07 -4.80
N THR A 565 24.62 -0.55 -5.88
CA THR A 565 24.32 -1.98 -6.10
C THR A 565 25.60 -2.85 -6.07
N GLY A 566 26.77 -2.26 -6.38
CA GLY A 566 28.08 -2.90 -6.24
C GLY A 566 28.79 -2.73 -4.88
N ALA A 567 28.19 -2.02 -3.92
CA ALA A 567 28.84 -1.59 -2.68
C ALA A 567 28.36 -2.32 -1.41
N TYR A 568 27.32 -3.16 -1.49
CA TYR A 568 26.92 -4.01 -0.37
C TYR A 568 27.92 -5.17 -0.22
N PRO A 569 28.69 -5.27 0.87
CA PRO A 569 29.52 -6.44 1.11
C PRO A 569 28.58 -7.64 1.26
N ASN A 570 28.71 -8.59 0.34
CA ASN A 570 28.07 -9.90 0.38
C ASN A 570 28.29 -10.52 1.78
N PRO A 571 27.26 -11.05 2.48
CA PRO A 571 27.41 -11.63 3.81
C PRO A 571 28.45 -12.74 3.93
#